data_AF-A0A838JSQ4-F1
#
_entry.id   AF-A0A838JSQ4-F1
#
_cell.length_a   1.000
_cell.length_b   1.000
_cell.length_c   1.000
_cell.angle_alpha   90.00
_cell.angle_beta   90.00
_cell.angle_gamma   90.00
#
_symmetry.space_group_name_H-M   'P 1'
#
loop_
_entity.id
_entity.type
_entity.pdbx_description
1 polymer ?
#
loop_
_entity_poly.entity_id
_entity_poly.type
_entity_poly.pdbx_seq_one_letter_code
_entity_poly.pdbx_strand_id
1 'polypeptide(L)'
;MQFIVSLPRETFWEDASDVSQPEDVLSRREAEVLGRAARGEGNREIARALHLSETTVKRHLSSVYERMGVRSRGEATRKALSEGWISARDITRED
;
A
#
# COMPACT_ATOMS: atom_id res chain seq x y z
N MET A 1 -24.05 6.71 -20.06
CA MET A 1 -24.28 5.39 -19.43
C MET A 1 -23.13 4.48 -19.88
N GLN A 2 -22.00 4.49 -19.16
CA GLN A 2 -20.78 3.83 -19.62
C GLN A 2 -20.65 2.48 -18.90
N PHE A 3 -20.74 1.42 -19.69
CA PHE A 3 -20.68 0.03 -19.27
C PHE A 3 -19.28 -0.32 -18.75
N ILE A 4 -19.26 -0.93 -17.57
CA ILE A 4 -18.09 -1.62 -17.00
C ILE A 4 -17.85 -2.86 -17.86
N VAL A 5 -16.80 -2.83 -18.68
CA VAL A 5 -16.23 -4.03 -19.28
C VAL A 5 -15.53 -4.81 -18.18
N SER A 6 -16.08 -5.97 -17.87
CA SER A 6 -15.47 -7.01 -17.05
C SER A 6 -14.27 -7.58 -17.79
N LEU A 7 -13.06 -7.21 -17.36
CA LEU A 7 -11.86 -7.96 -17.69
C LEU A 7 -11.68 -9.09 -16.64
N PRO A 8 -11.37 -10.32 -17.07
CA PRO A 8 -11.11 -11.44 -16.16
C PRO A 8 -9.95 -11.10 -15.22
N ARG A 9 -10.12 -11.42 -13.92
CA ARG A 9 -9.34 -10.91 -12.78
C ARG A 9 -7.92 -11.49 -12.64
N GLU A 10 -7.27 -11.83 -13.75
CA GLU A 10 -5.98 -12.54 -13.76
C GLU A 10 -4.84 -11.74 -14.44
N THR A 11 -5.08 -10.51 -14.90
CA THR A 11 -4.09 -9.78 -15.74
C THR A 11 -3.92 -8.31 -15.38
N PHE A 12 -3.86 -7.96 -14.10
CA PHE A 12 -3.39 -6.61 -13.74
C PHE A 12 -2.11 -6.70 -12.93
N TRP A 13 -1.07 -7.15 -13.63
CA TRP A 13 0.32 -6.92 -13.27
C TRP A 13 0.98 -6.21 -14.43
N GLU A 14 0.89 -4.90 -14.43
CA GLU A 14 1.68 -4.08 -15.33
C GLU A 14 2.12 -2.86 -14.55
N ASP A 15 3.20 -3.05 -13.79
CA ASP A 15 4.34 -2.16 -13.89
C ASP A 15 5.59 -2.94 -13.48
N ALA A 16 6.28 -3.46 -14.48
CA ALA A 16 7.64 -3.95 -14.37
C ALA A 16 8.56 -2.77 -14.69
N SER A 17 9.13 -2.13 -13.68
CA SER A 17 10.32 -1.32 -13.86
C SER A 17 11.21 -1.42 -12.61
N ASP A 18 12.15 -2.36 -12.71
CA ASP A 18 13.37 -2.49 -11.91
C ASP A 18 14.13 -1.16 -11.88
N VAL A 19 14.39 -0.63 -10.68
CA VAL A 19 15.57 0.17 -10.32
C VAL A 19 15.71 0.23 -8.79
N SER A 20 16.38 -0.77 -8.20
CA SER A 20 17.22 -0.71 -6.97
C SER A 20 17.09 0.54 -6.07
N GLN A 21 15.89 0.77 -5.55
CA GLN A 21 15.52 1.77 -4.53
C GLN A 21 14.62 1.05 -3.51
N PRO A 22 14.43 1.55 -2.28
CA PRO A 22 13.41 1.02 -1.37
C PRO A 22 11.98 0.98 -1.98
N GLU A 23 11.79 1.67 -3.11
CA GLU A 23 10.63 1.67 -3.99
C GLU A 23 10.42 0.36 -4.78
N ASP A 24 11.41 -0.54 -4.83
CA ASP A 24 11.37 -1.75 -5.68
C ASP A 24 10.60 -2.92 -5.01
N VAL A 25 10.41 -2.88 -3.68
CA VAL A 25 9.71 -3.97 -2.96
C VAL A 25 8.20 -3.75 -2.91
N LEU A 26 7.74 -2.51 -2.96
CA LEU A 26 6.33 -2.14 -2.86
C LEU A 26 5.95 -1.22 -4.02
N SER A 27 4.81 -1.51 -4.66
CA SER A 27 4.26 -0.58 -5.66
C SER A 27 3.95 0.78 -5.00
N ARG A 28 3.97 1.86 -5.78
CA ARG A 28 3.59 3.21 -5.31
C ARG A 28 2.30 3.22 -4.49
N ARG A 29 1.28 2.47 -4.96
CA ARG A 29 -0.01 2.34 -4.25
C ARG A 29 0.10 1.61 -2.93
N GLU A 30 0.97 0.61 -2.85
CA GLU A 30 1.22 -0.16 -1.64
C GLU A 30 1.98 0.66 -0.60
N ALA A 31 2.95 1.47 -1.03
CA ALA A 31 3.64 2.43 -0.18
C ALA A 31 2.68 3.50 0.36
N GLU A 32 1.77 4.03 -0.47
CA GLU A 32 0.73 4.98 -0.03
C GLU A 32 -0.20 4.36 1.03
N VAL A 33 -0.67 3.13 0.81
CA VAL A 33 -1.50 2.39 1.78
C VAL A 33 -0.74 2.14 3.07
N LEU A 34 0.52 1.72 2.99
CA LEU A 34 1.37 1.44 4.14
C LEU A 34 1.69 2.71 4.94
N GLY A 35 1.95 3.83 4.27
CA GLY A 35 2.21 5.12 4.91
C GLY A 35 1.02 5.57 5.75
N ARG A 36 -0.19 5.52 5.19
CA ARG A 36 -1.43 5.80 5.94
C ARG A 36 -1.69 4.79 7.07
N ALA A 37 -1.42 3.51 6.82
CA ALA A 37 -1.49 2.49 7.86
C ALA A 37 -0.47 2.74 8.99
N ALA A 38 0.71 3.27 8.69
CA ALA A 38 1.71 3.64 9.69
C ALA A 38 1.30 4.89 10.50
N ARG A 39 0.50 5.79 9.94
CA ARG A 39 -0.12 6.93 10.65
C ARG A 39 -1.17 6.54 11.68
N GLY A 40 -1.63 5.29 11.64
CA GLY A 40 -2.72 4.82 12.50
C GLY A 40 -4.10 4.85 11.84
N GLU A 41 -4.23 5.31 10.59
CA GLU A 41 -5.53 5.36 9.86
C GLU A 41 -6.15 3.96 9.73
N GLY A 42 -7.45 3.82 9.98
CA GLY A 42 -8.18 2.58 9.76
C GLY A 42 -8.37 2.27 8.27
N ASN A 43 -8.65 1.01 7.93
CA ASN A 43 -8.87 0.59 6.53
C ASN A 43 -9.92 1.43 5.79
N ARG A 44 -10.95 1.89 6.51
CA ARG A 44 -12.02 2.74 5.98
C ARG A 44 -11.56 4.16 5.66
N GLU A 45 -10.67 4.72 6.49
CA GLU A 45 -10.09 6.05 6.28
C GLU A 45 -9.10 6.03 5.11
N ILE A 46 -8.24 5.02 5.08
CA ILE A 46 -7.32 4.75 3.98
C ILE A 46 -8.09 4.59 2.66
N ALA A 47 -9.18 3.82 2.68
CA ALA A 47 -10.05 3.61 1.53
C ALA A 47 -10.63 4.93 1.02
N ARG A 48 -11.15 5.76 1.93
CA ARG A 48 -11.69 7.09 1.57
C ARG A 48 -10.61 7.99 0.97
N ALA A 49 -9.42 8.00 1.56
CA ALA A 49 -8.37 8.93 1.19
C ALA A 49 -7.62 8.54 -0.10
N LEU A 50 -7.62 7.26 -0.45
CA LEU A 50 -7.06 6.75 -1.71
C LEU A 50 -8.13 6.47 -2.77
N HIS A 51 -9.40 6.79 -2.50
CA HIS A 51 -10.54 6.49 -3.36
C HIS A 51 -10.65 5.00 -3.73
N LEU A 52 -10.37 4.12 -2.76
CA LEU A 52 -10.42 2.67 -2.86
C LEU A 52 -11.58 2.09 -2.05
N SER A 53 -11.88 0.80 -2.25
CA SER A 53 -12.76 0.05 -1.34
C SER A 53 -11.97 -0.51 -0.16
N GLU A 54 -12.62 -0.70 1.00
CA GLU A 54 -11.98 -1.33 2.17
C GLU A 54 -11.40 -2.71 1.85
N THR A 55 -12.08 -3.48 0.99
CA THR A 55 -11.62 -4.79 0.52
C THR A 55 -10.35 -4.66 -0.31
N THR A 56 -10.24 -3.64 -1.16
CA THR A 56 -9.04 -3.35 -1.94
C THR A 56 -7.88 -2.94 -1.03
N VAL A 57 -8.13 -2.12 -0.01
CA VAL A 57 -7.12 -1.74 0.99
C VAL A 57 -6.61 -2.96 1.76
N LYS A 58 -7.50 -3.84 2.22
CA LYS A 58 -7.11 -5.10 2.88
C LYS A 58 -6.23 -5.96 1.97
N ARG A 59 -6.58 -6.06 0.68
CA ARG A 59 -5.78 -6.79 -0.30
C ARG A 59 -4.39 -6.19 -0.49
N HIS A 60 -4.29 -4.87 -0.63
CA HIS A 60 -2.99 -4.19 -0.71
C HIS A 60 -2.15 -4.41 0.56
N LEU A 61 -2.75 -4.29 1.75
CA LEU A 61 -2.04 -4.57 3.00
C LEU A 61 -1.55 -6.02 3.09
N SER A 62 -2.36 -7.00 2.66
CA SER A 62 -1.92 -8.40 2.60
C SER A 62 -0.71 -8.57 1.68
N SER A 63 -0.77 -8.05 0.45
CA SER A 63 0.35 -8.13 -0.49
C SER A 63 1.60 -7.41 0.01
N VAL A 64 1.42 -6.25 0.65
CA VAL A 64 2.48 -5.50 1.35
C VAL A 64 3.13 -6.35 2.43
N TYR A 65 2.34 -7.00 3.27
CA TYR A 65 2.85 -7.82 4.38
C TYR A 65 3.60 -9.05 3.87
N GLU A 66 3.08 -9.70 2.83
CA GLU A 66 3.73 -10.83 2.18
C GLU A 66 5.07 -10.43 1.55
N ARG A 67 5.11 -9.30 0.82
CA ARG A 67 6.34 -8.75 0.22
C ARG A 67 7.35 -8.33 1.27
N MET A 68 6.90 -7.78 2.39
CA MET A 68 7.74 -7.44 3.52
C MET A 68 8.17 -8.64 4.36
N GLY A 69 7.53 -9.80 4.21
CA GLY A 69 7.71 -10.93 5.13
C GLY A 69 7.30 -10.62 6.58
N VAL A 70 6.37 -9.70 6.78
CA VAL A 70 5.83 -9.31 8.11
C VAL A 70 4.44 -9.90 8.30
N ARG A 71 4.02 -10.08 9.56
CA ARG A 71 2.73 -10.72 9.88
C ARG A 71 1.72 -9.76 10.49
N SER A 72 2.16 -8.58 10.90
CA SER A 72 1.33 -7.61 11.61
C SER A 72 1.60 -6.19 11.14
N ARG A 73 0.58 -5.34 11.27
CA ARG A 73 0.66 -3.89 11.02
C ARG A 73 1.81 -3.24 11.78
N GLY A 74 2.01 -3.62 13.04
CA GLY A 74 3.08 -3.08 13.86
C GLY A 74 4.49 -3.47 13.38
N GLU A 75 4.65 -4.73 12.95
CA GLU A 75 5.91 -5.17 12.32
C GLU A 75 6.14 -4.47 10.98
N ALA A 76 5.09 -4.34 10.16
CA ALA A 76 5.12 -3.63 8.90
C ALA A 76 5.58 -2.17 9.08
N THR A 77 5.00 -1.45 10.03
CA THR A 77 5.40 -0.06 10.35
C THR A 77 6.84 0.02 10.83
N ARG A 78 7.26 -0.84 11.77
CA ARG A 78 8.64 -0.83 12.27
C ARG A 78 9.65 -1.15 11.17
N LYS A 79 9.36 -2.15 10.35
CA LYS A 79 10.23 -2.55 9.24
C LYS A 79 10.31 -1.45 8.19
N ALA A 80 9.18 -0.87 7.80
CA ALA A 80 9.14 0.23 6.84
C ALA A 80 9.92 1.47 7.32
N LEU A 81 9.91 1.77 8.62
CA LEU A 81 10.74 2.84 9.19
C LEU A 81 12.23 2.48 9.23
N SER A 82 12.54 1.23 9.60
CA SER A 82 13.92 0.75 9.69
C SER A 82 14.60 0.67 8.32
N GLU A 83 13.87 0.27 7.29
CA GLU A 83 14.35 0.12 5.91
C GLU A 83 14.22 1.44 5.11
N GLY A 84 13.64 2.49 5.70
CA GLY A 84 13.49 3.80 5.07
C GLY A 84 12.43 3.87 3.96
N TRP A 85 11.51 2.91 3.90
CA TRP A 85 10.44 2.84 2.89
C TRP A 85 9.34 3.88 3.12
N ILE A 86 9.17 4.29 4.37
CA ILE A 86 8.33 5.42 4.75
C ILE A 86 9.20 6.39 5.55
N SER A 87 9.17 7.67 5.18
CA SER A 87 9.85 8.70 5.95
C SER A 87 8.99 9.11 7.14
N ALA A 88 9.60 9.59 8.22
CA ALA A 88 8.87 10.27 9.30
C ALA A 88 7.98 11.41 8.76
N ARG A 89 8.42 12.07 7.68
CA ARG A 89 7.64 13.12 6.98
C ARG A 89 6.35 12.60 6.36
N ASP A 90 6.34 11.33 5.96
CA ASP A 90 5.16 10.65 5.43
C ASP A 90 4.19 10.21 6.53
N ILE A 91 4.57 10.30 7.81
CA ILE A 91 3.68 10.00 8.94
C ILE A 91 3.04 11.29 9.47
N THR A 92 3.74 12.42 9.36
CA THR A 92 3.32 13.71 9.96
C THR A 92 2.55 14.63 9.03
N ARG A 93 2.24 14.21 7.79
CA ARG A 93 1.43 15.05 6.88
C ARG A 93 -0.05 15.02 7.30
N GLU A 94 -0.37 15.85 8.28
CA GLU A 94 -1.70 16.38 8.55
C GLU A 94 -2.11 17.22 7.32
N ASP A 95 -3.18 16.80 6.64
CA ASP A 95 -3.91 17.60 5.65
C ASP A 95 -5.03 18.36 6.39
#